data_AF-A0A2M9YJ02-F1
#
_entry.id   AF-A0A2M9YJ02-F1
#
_cell.length_a   1.000
_cell.length_b   1.000
_cell.length_c   1.000
_cell.angle_alpha   90.00
_cell.angle_beta   90.00
_cell.angle_gamma   90.00
#
_symmetry.space_group_name_H-M   'P 1'
#
loop_
_entity.id
_entity.type
_entity.pdbx_description
1 polymer ?
#
loop_
_entity_poly.entity_id
_entity_poly.type
_entity_poly.pdbx_seq_one_letter_code
_entity_poly.pdbx_strand_id
1 'polypeptide(L)' 'MNKILRPIEQYRFREVENQENGIIYFEVYDRYTDEVVFQDESFAWCIHWIIEEEVGYETRPNSKDKEPKL' A
#
# COMPACT_ATOMS: atom_id res chain seq x y z
N MET A 1 22.53 -1.67 1.52
CA MET A 1 21.59 -1.63 2.66
C MET A 1 20.21 -1.36 2.06
N ASN A 2 19.35 -2.38 1.98
CA ASN A 2 17.97 -2.15 1.53
C ASN A 2 17.26 -1.43 2.68
N LYS A 3 16.97 -0.14 2.51
CA LYS A 3 16.09 0.58 3.44
C LYS A 3 14.71 -0.02 3.27
N ILE A 4 14.13 -0.51 4.37
CA ILE A 4 12.70 -0.80 4.40
C ILE A 4 12.01 0.55 4.30
N LEU A 5 11.21 0.73 3.25
CA LEU A 5 10.46 1.96 3.03
C LEU A 5 9.18 1.92 3.83
N ARG A 6 8.70 3.11 4.17
CA ARG A 6 7.39 3.23 4.78
C ARG A 6 6.32 3.04 3.69
N PRO A 7 5.14 2.47 4.02
CA PRO A 7 4.02 2.33 3.10
C PRO A 7 3.76 3.57 2.22
N ILE A 8 3.78 4.78 2.81
CA ILE A 8 3.56 6.02 2.05
C ILE A 8 4.62 6.31 0.97
N GLU A 9 5.84 5.78 1.12
CA GLU A 9 6.94 5.93 0.16
C GLU A 9 6.96 4.80 -0.88
N GLN A 10 6.37 3.65 -0.53
CA GLN A 10 6.29 2.43 -1.34
C GLN A 10 5.12 2.47 -2.33
N TYR A 11 3.98 3.01 -1.93
CA TYR A 11 2.77 2.97 -2.75
C TYR A 11 2.58 4.20 -3.65
N ARG A 12 2.01 3.97 -4.83
CA ARG A 12 1.57 4.98 -5.80
C ARG A 12 0.15 4.69 -6.25
N PHE A 13 -0.45 5.66 -6.93
CA PHE A 13 -1.80 5.51 -7.47
C PHE A 13 -1.87 5.88 -8.94
N ARG A 14 -2.81 5.24 -9.65
CA ARG A 14 -3.22 5.61 -11.01
C ARG A 14 -4.74 5.52 -11.15
N GLU A 15 -5.30 6.40 -11.95
CA GLU A 15 -6.70 6.34 -12.37
C GLU A 15 -6.83 5.39 -13.56
N VAL A 16 -7.84 4.53 -13.53
CA VAL A 16 -8.10 3.54 -14.57
C VAL A 16 -9.58 3.58 -14.94
N GLU A 17 -9.85 3.63 -16.24
CA GLU A 17 -11.19 3.50 -16.79
C GLU A 17 -11.42 2.05 -17.22
N ASN A 18 -12.45 1.41 -16.66
CA ASN A 18 -12.87 0.09 -17.09
C ASN A 18 -13.55 0.20 -18.46
N GLN A 19 -12.93 -0.39 -19.48
CA GLN A 19 -13.41 -0.30 -20.86
C GLN A 19 -14.74 -1.03 -21.11
N GLU A 20 -15.15 -1.96 -20.23
CA GLU A 20 -16.40 -2.72 -20.41
C GLU A 20 -17.63 -1.93 -19.95
N ASN A 21 -17.50 -1.12 -18.90
CA ASN A 21 -18.63 -0.42 -18.28
C ASN A 21 -18.43 1.10 -18.10
N GLY A 22 -17.27 1.64 -18.48
CA GLY A 22 -16.93 3.07 -18.38
C GLY A 22 -16.73 3.57 -16.95
N ILE A 23 -16.65 2.68 -15.96
CA ILE A 23 -16.45 3.07 -14.56
C ILE A 23 -14.99 3.46 -14.35
N ILE A 24 -14.78 4.61 -13.72
CA ILE A 24 -13.47 5.07 -13.30
C ILE A 24 -13.20 4.58 -11.88
N TYR A 25 -12.04 3.97 -11.68
CA TYR A 25 -11.55 3.56 -10.37
C TYR A 25 -10.07 3.91 -10.21
N PHE A 26 -9.59 3.88 -8.98
CA PHE A 26 -8.22 4.16 -8.62
C PHE A 26 -7.54 2.87 -8.19
N GLU A 27 -6.34 2.64 -8.70
CA GLU A 27 -5.48 1.54 -8.29
C GLU A 27 -4.37 2.06 -7.40
N VAL A 28 -4.16 1.44 -6.25
CA VAL A 28 -2.94 1.57 -5.44
C VAL A 28 -2.00 0.44 -5.83
N TYR A 29 -0.78 0.78 -6.24
CA TYR A 29 0.23 -0.19 -6.65
C TYR A 29 1.56 0.03 -5.94
N ASP A 30 2.29 -1.06 -5.73
CA ASP A 30 3.68 -1.02 -5.27
C ASP A 30 4.57 -0.50 -6.40
N ARG A 31 5.28 0.60 -6.16
CA ARG A 31 6.09 1.26 -7.20
C ARG A 31 7.32 0.48 -7.66
N TYR A 32 7.70 -0.58 -6.96
CA TYR A 32 8.88 -1.40 -7.25
C TYR A 32 8.53 -2.68 -7.99
N THR A 33 7.37 -3.27 -7.68
CA THR A 33 6.88 -4.50 -8.35
C THR A 33 5.85 -4.20 -9.43
N ASP A 34 5.27 -3.00 -9.44
CA ASP A 34 4.14 -2.60 -10.28
C ASP A 34 2.86 -3.43 -10.02
N GLU A 35 2.82 -4.16 -8.90
CA GLU A 35 1.67 -4.96 -8.49
C GLU A 35 0.59 -4.08 -7.85
N VAL A 36 -0.65 -4.27 -8.27
CA VAL A 36 -1.82 -3.62 -7.67
C VAL A 36 -2.17 -4.33 -6.36
N VAL A 37 -2.21 -3.56 -5.28
CA VAL A 37 -2.46 -4.08 -3.92
C VAL A 37 -3.85 -3.70 -3.41
N PHE A 38 -4.45 -2.64 -3.96
CA PHE A 38 -5.79 -2.19 -3.59
C PHE A 38 -6.43 -1.42 -4.76
N GLN A 39 -7.75 -1.49 -4.89
CA GLN A 39 -8.52 -0.76 -5.89
C GLN A 39 -9.83 -0.27 -5.28
N ASP A 40 -10.23 0.97 -5.58
CA ASP A 40 -11.51 1.54 -5.15
C ASP A 40 -11.96 2.66 -6.09
N GLU A 41 -13.26 2.88 -6.23
CA GLU A 41 -13.82 4.00 -7.01
C GLU A 41 -13.55 5.36 -6.35
N SER A 42 -13.28 5.38 -5.04
CA SER A 42 -12.95 6.57 -4.27
C SER A 42 -11.45 6.72 -4.06
N PHE A 43 -10.91 7.80 -4.63
CA PHE A 43 -9.53 8.21 -4.39
C PHE A 43 -9.23 8.43 -2.88
N ALA A 44 -10.21 8.93 -2.12
CA ALA A 44 -10.05 9.15 -0.68
C ALA A 44 -9.89 7.83 0.09
N TRP A 45 -10.59 6.76 -0.33
CA TRP A 45 -10.44 5.43 0.27
C TRP A 45 -9.06 4.83 -0.03
N CYS A 46 -8.53 5.04 -1.23
CA CYS A 46 -7.17 4.64 -1.56
C CYS A 46 -6.12 5.32 -0.66
N ILE A 47 -6.27 6.62 -0.38
CA ILE A 47 -5.38 7.33 0.56
C ILE A 47 -5.54 6.77 1.98
N HIS A 48 -6.78 6.55 2.42
CA HIS A 48 -7.06 6.02 3.76
C HIS A 48 -6.37 4.66 3.97
N TRP A 49 -6.47 3.77 2.98
CA TRP A 49 -5.81 2.46 3.01
C TRP A 49 -4.29 2.57 3.19
N ILE A 50 -3.62 3.49 2.48
CA ILE A 50 -2.17 3.72 2.64
C ILE A 50 -1.83 4.20 4.05
N ILE A 51 -2.66 5.06 4.64
CA ILE A 51 -2.47 5.56 6.02
C ILE A 51 -2.66 4.41 7.03
N GLU A 52 -3.67 3.56 6.83
CA GLU A 52 -3.87 2.39 7.69
C GLU A 52 -2.67 1.42 7.61
N GLU A 53 -2.12 1.20 6.42
CA GLU A 53 -0.90 0.42 6.25
C GLU A 53 0.30 1.09 6.92
N GLU A 54 0.43 2.43 6.87
CA GLU A 54 1.48 3.18 7.58
C GLU A 54 1.37 3.00 9.11
N VAL A 55 0.17 3.12 9.69
CA VAL A 55 -0.06 2.89 11.12
C VAL A 55 0.18 1.42 11.49
N GLY A 56 -0.25 0.49 10.64
CA GLY A 56 0.03 -0.93 10.79
C GLY A 56 1.52 -1.24 10.75
N TYR A 57 2.28 -0.55 9.92
CA TYR A 57 3.74 -0.67 9.83
C TYR A 57 4.43 -0.19 11.11
N GLU A 58 4.00 0.93 11.70
CA GLU A 58 4.56 1.43 12.97
C GLU A 58 4.25 0.54 14.17
N THR A 59 3.11 -0.16 14.16
CA THR A 59 2.64 -0.97 15.29
C THR A 59 3.06 -2.44 15.22
N ARG A 60 3.44 -2.95 14.03
CA ARG A 60 4.01 -4.29 13.90
C ARG A 60 5.42 -4.27 14.52
N PRO A 61 5.70 -5.08 15.56
CA PRO A 61 7.03 -5.16 16.11
C PRO A 61 7.99 -5.58 15.00
N ASN A 62 9.03 -4.78 14.76
CA ASN A 62 10.15 -5.17 13.92
C ASN A 62 10.55 -6.58 14.35
N SER A 63 10.35 -7.57 13.48
CA SER A 63 10.62 -9.00 13.73
C SER A 63 12.12 -9.31 13.88
N LYS A 64 12.93 -8.28 14.20
CA LYS A 64 14.34 -8.36 14.57
C LYS A 64 14.59 -8.25 16.07
N ASP A 65 13.59 -7.91 16.90
CA ASP A 65 13.75 -7.80 18.36
C ASP A 65 13.14 -8.97 19.17
N LYS A 66 12.90 -10.12 18.53
CA LYS A 66 12.50 -11.35 19.23
C LYS A 66 13.43 -12.51 18.87
N GLU A 67 14.67 -12.47 19.35
CA GLU A 67 15.31 -13.71 19.76
C GLU A 67 14.57 -14.21 21.02
N PRO A 68 13.92 -15.38 20.99
CA PRO A 68 13.57 -16.04 22.24
C PRO A 68 14.87 -16.43 22.93
N LYS A 69 15.14 -15.82 24.10
CA LYS A 69 16.17 -16.36 25.00
C LYS A 69 15.68 -17.74 25.46
N LEU A 70 16.41 -18.76 25.05
CA LEU A 70 16.37 -20.12 25.59
C LEU A 70 16.62 -20.11 27.11
#